data_AF-A0AB39V6Y3-F1
#
_entry.id   AF-A0AB39V6Y3-F1
#
_cell.length_a   1.000
_cell.length_b   1.000
_cell.length_c   1.000
_cell.angle_alpha   90.00
_cell.angle_beta   90.00
_cell.angle_gamma   90.00
#
_symmetry.space_group_name_H-M   'P 1'
#
loop_
_entity.id
_entity.type
_entity.pdbx_description
1 polymer ?
#
loop_
_entity_poly.entity_id
_entity_poly.type
_entity_poly.pdbx_seq_one_letter_code
_entity_poly.pdbx_strand_id
1 'polypeptide(L)'
;MIDNEKNSDNPISLSKPGKSERKEEPEIVPEIKSRLTEAVPEQEKEKTLREKLKEKIDFNNENVRNLGFICEGIKNLPKLKDSFEKLARKIERAKEMNIQLEAIYNLGEEDFTQEIVELAEELLASKI
;
A
#
# COMPACT_ATOMS: atom_id res chain seq x y z
N MET A 1 -84.05 -42.08 5.18
CA MET A 1 -82.81 -41.73 5.87
C MET A 1 -82.05 -40.75 4.99
N ILE A 2 -81.41 -39.78 5.62
CA ILE A 2 -80.52 -38.74 5.06
C ILE A 2 -79.10 -39.37 5.03
N ASP A 3 -78.27 -39.30 3.98
CA ASP A 3 -77.24 -38.26 3.64
C ASP A 3 -76.35 -38.84 2.48
N ASN A 4 -75.53 -38.14 1.68
CA ASN A 4 -75.38 -36.71 1.37
C ASN A 4 -74.61 -36.47 0.03
N GLU A 5 -74.78 -35.26 -0.53
CA GLU A 5 -73.79 -34.36 -1.18
C GLU A 5 -73.04 -34.60 -2.52
N LYS A 6 -72.86 -33.46 -3.20
CA LYS A 6 -71.93 -33.08 -4.31
C LYS A 6 -72.25 -33.68 -5.70
N ASN A 7 -72.83 -32.96 -6.67
CA ASN A 7 -72.54 -31.60 -7.22
C ASN A 7 -71.14 -31.49 -7.84
N SER A 8 -70.93 -31.17 -9.13
CA SER A 8 -71.85 -31.07 -10.28
C SER A 8 -71.05 -31.10 -11.60
N ASP A 9 -71.65 -31.67 -12.64
CA ASP A 9 -71.91 -31.02 -13.94
C ASP A 9 -71.38 -29.57 -14.14
N ASN A 10 -70.84 -29.14 -15.30
CA ASN A 10 -70.55 -29.83 -16.58
C ASN A 10 -69.57 -28.92 -17.44
N PRO A 11 -69.56 -28.86 -18.80
CA PRO A 11 -68.66 -29.61 -19.70
C PRO A 11 -67.91 -28.73 -20.74
N ILE A 12 -67.53 -29.35 -21.88
CA ILE A 12 -67.30 -28.76 -23.25
C ILE A 12 -65.89 -28.18 -23.50
N SER A 13 -65.21 -28.49 -24.61
CA SER A 13 -65.39 -29.55 -25.63
C SER A 13 -64.11 -29.80 -26.43
N LEU A 14 -64.04 -30.97 -27.08
CA LEU A 14 -62.92 -31.40 -27.92
C LEU A 14 -62.96 -30.81 -29.35
N SER A 15 -61.78 -30.41 -29.85
CA SER A 15 -61.38 -30.42 -31.28
C SER A 15 -62.04 -29.37 -32.22
N LYS A 16 -61.48 -28.92 -33.36
CA LYS A 16 -60.50 -29.50 -34.32
C LYS A 16 -59.51 -28.41 -34.89
N PRO A 17 -59.01 -28.40 -36.16
CA PRO A 17 -57.61 -28.73 -36.44
C PRO A 17 -56.85 -27.71 -37.34
N GLY A 18 -55.53 -27.88 -37.53
CA GLY A 18 -54.81 -27.18 -38.60
C GLY A 18 -53.29 -27.35 -38.58
N LYS A 19 -52.72 -27.92 -39.64
CA LYS A 19 -51.26 -27.94 -39.88
C LYS A 19 -50.82 -26.63 -40.54
N SER A 20 -49.60 -26.16 -40.26
CA SER A 20 -48.58 -25.87 -41.30
C SER A 20 -47.24 -25.47 -40.67
N GLU A 21 -46.17 -25.67 -41.43
CA GLU A 21 -44.77 -25.56 -41.02
C GLU A 21 -44.31 -24.12 -40.74
N ARG A 22 -43.26 -23.96 -39.92
CA ARG A 22 -42.18 -23.00 -40.16
C ARG A 22 -40.90 -23.38 -39.43
N LYS A 23 -39.77 -23.18 -40.13
CA LYS A 23 -38.41 -23.24 -39.62
C LYS A 23 -38.06 -21.87 -39.00
N GLU A 24 -37.26 -21.87 -37.94
CA GLU A 24 -35.99 -21.14 -37.81
C GLU A 24 -35.49 -21.20 -36.36
N GLU A 25 -34.25 -21.62 -36.17
CA GLU A 25 -33.57 -21.60 -34.87
C GLU A 25 -33.01 -20.19 -34.62
N PRO A 26 -33.23 -19.57 -33.45
CA PRO A 26 -32.38 -18.50 -32.97
C PRO A 26 -31.13 -19.10 -32.33
N GLU A 27 -30.00 -18.97 -33.00
CA GLU A 27 -28.66 -19.32 -32.49
C GLU A 27 -28.34 -18.46 -31.25
N ILE A 28 -28.46 -19.03 -30.05
CA ILE A 28 -28.18 -18.32 -28.79
C ILE A 28 -26.67 -18.31 -28.56
N VAL A 29 -26.00 -17.28 -29.08
CA VAL A 29 -24.58 -17.02 -28.80
C VAL A 29 -24.43 -16.63 -27.32
N PRO A 30 -23.68 -17.38 -26.49
CA PRO A 30 -23.40 -16.97 -25.12
C PRO A 30 -22.38 -15.82 -25.14
N GLU A 31 -22.87 -14.59 -24.94
CA GLU A 31 -22.04 -13.40 -24.81
C GLU A 31 -21.13 -13.53 -23.58
N ILE A 32 -19.88 -13.97 -23.80
CA ILE A 32 -18.86 -14.06 -22.76
C ILE A 32 -18.47 -12.64 -22.35
N LYS A 33 -19.22 -12.07 -21.40
CA LYS A 33 -18.85 -10.84 -20.70
C LYS A 33 -17.61 -11.14 -19.89
N SER A 34 -16.46 -10.87 -20.50
CA SER A 34 -15.16 -10.80 -19.85
C SER A 34 -15.28 -9.85 -18.66
N ARG A 35 -15.39 -10.44 -17.47
CA ARG A 35 -15.25 -9.70 -16.22
C ARG A 35 -13.83 -9.16 -16.21
N LEU A 36 -13.68 -7.86 -16.50
CA LEU A 36 -12.48 -7.12 -16.17
C LEU A 36 -12.28 -7.28 -14.65
N THR A 37 -11.40 -8.21 -14.28
CA THR A 37 -10.83 -8.24 -12.95
C THR A 37 -10.04 -6.95 -12.81
N GLU A 38 -10.61 -6.00 -12.05
CA GLU A 38 -9.89 -4.85 -11.55
C GLU A 38 -8.56 -5.35 -10.98
N ALA A 39 -7.46 -4.88 -11.56
CA ALA A 39 -6.14 -5.27 -11.09
C ALA A 39 -6.01 -4.73 -9.66
N VAL A 40 -6.01 -5.63 -8.68
CA VAL A 40 -5.70 -5.29 -7.28
C VAL A 40 -4.38 -4.50 -7.33
N PRO A 41 -4.34 -3.25 -6.86
CA PRO A 41 -3.12 -2.46 -6.89
C PRO A 41 -2.01 -3.27 -6.23
N GLU A 42 -0.82 -3.32 -6.84
CA GLU A 42 0.36 -3.88 -6.19
C GLU A 42 0.65 -3.02 -4.96
N GLN A 43 0.14 -3.47 -3.81
CA GLN A 43 0.28 -2.75 -2.56
C GLN A 43 1.73 -2.92 -2.12
N GLU A 44 2.53 -1.86 -2.28
CA GLU A 44 3.89 -1.82 -1.76
C GLU A 44 3.87 -2.29 -0.31
N LYS A 45 4.67 -3.29 0.03
CA LYS A 45 4.74 -3.80 1.39
C LYS A 45 5.21 -2.66 2.30
N GLU A 46 4.42 -2.38 3.31
CA GLU A 46 4.81 -1.39 4.30
C GLU A 46 6.10 -1.84 5.00
N LYS A 47 7.10 -0.96 4.98
CA LYS A 47 8.40 -1.21 5.61
C LYS A 47 8.25 -1.25 7.14
N THR A 48 8.89 -2.23 7.75
CA THR A 48 9.05 -2.32 9.21
C THR A 48 9.78 -1.09 9.75
N LEU A 49 9.62 -0.81 11.05
CA LEU A 49 10.37 0.27 11.71
C LEU A 49 11.88 0.05 11.56
N ARG A 50 12.35 -1.20 11.63
CA ARG A 50 13.75 -1.56 11.52
C ARG A 50 14.35 -1.34 10.13
N GLU A 51 13.57 -1.61 9.07
CA GLU A 51 13.96 -1.25 7.69
C GLU A 51 14.01 0.27 7.52
N LYS A 52 12.99 1.00 8.00
CA LYS A 52 12.94 2.48 7.98
C LYS A 52 14.17 3.08 8.70
N LEU A 53 14.52 2.57 9.88
CA LEU A 53 15.72 2.96 10.64
C LEU A 53 17.00 2.73 9.84
N LYS A 54 17.17 1.53 9.24
CA LYS A 54 18.38 1.22 8.47
C LYS A 54 18.55 2.12 7.24
N GLU A 55 17.49 2.32 6.47
CA GLU A 55 17.50 3.21 5.31
C GLU A 55 17.88 4.65 5.71
N LYS A 56 17.36 5.13 6.84
CA LYS A 56 17.69 6.47 7.36
C LYS A 56 19.15 6.56 7.79
N ILE A 57 19.69 5.57 8.50
CA ILE A 57 21.09 5.52 8.94
C ILE A 57 22.02 5.57 7.73
N ASP A 58 21.77 4.72 6.72
CA ASP A 58 22.59 4.64 5.51
C ASP A 58 22.51 5.95 4.69
N PHE A 59 21.31 6.52 4.52
CA PHE A 59 21.11 7.82 3.88
C PHE A 59 21.87 8.94 4.59
N ASN A 60 21.77 9.03 5.92
CA ASN A 60 22.46 10.05 6.70
C ASN A 60 23.99 9.89 6.62
N ASN A 61 24.50 8.64 6.65
CA ASN A 61 25.93 8.34 6.51
C ASN A 61 26.48 8.77 5.15
N GLU A 62 25.72 8.57 4.07
CA GLU A 62 26.09 9.04 2.73
C GLU A 62 26.03 10.57 2.62
N ASN A 63 25.05 11.23 3.24
CA ASN A 63 25.01 12.69 3.33
C ASN A 63 26.21 13.26 4.12
N VAL A 64 26.56 12.65 5.26
CA VAL A 64 27.75 13.03 6.05
C VAL A 64 29.03 12.92 5.22
N ARG A 65 29.18 11.85 4.43
CA ARG A 65 30.31 11.65 3.51
C ARG A 65 30.38 12.75 2.45
N ASN A 66 29.27 13.00 1.76
CA ASN A 66 29.21 13.98 0.66
C ASN A 66 29.41 15.43 1.14
N LEU A 67 28.80 15.81 2.25
CA LEU A 67 29.04 17.09 2.90
C LEU A 67 30.50 17.20 3.39
N GLY A 68 31.10 16.09 3.85
CA GLY A 68 32.51 16.01 4.23
C GLY A 68 33.46 16.37 3.08
N PHE A 69 33.23 15.82 1.88
CA PHE A 69 34.02 16.18 0.69
C PHE A 69 33.88 17.66 0.31
N ILE A 70 32.67 18.23 0.41
CA ILE A 70 32.44 19.66 0.15
C ILE A 70 33.20 20.52 1.17
N CYS A 71 33.10 20.19 2.46
CA CYS A 71 33.84 20.87 3.54
C CYS A 71 35.35 20.85 3.30
N GLU A 72 35.92 19.69 2.94
CA GLU A 72 37.35 19.54 2.65
C GLU A 72 37.80 20.44 1.49
N GLY A 73 36.98 20.55 0.43
CA GLY A 73 37.25 21.42 -0.71
C GLY A 73 37.21 22.92 -0.41
N ILE A 74 36.48 23.36 0.63
CA ILE A 74 36.29 24.80 0.93
C ILE A 74 36.95 25.30 2.22
N LYS A 75 37.42 24.41 3.12
CA LYS A 75 37.91 24.77 4.46
C LYS A 75 38.99 25.86 4.51
N ASN A 76 39.82 25.94 3.47
CA ASN A 76 40.94 26.88 3.36
C ASN A 76 40.58 28.19 2.63
N LEU A 77 39.31 28.41 2.25
CA LEU A 77 38.87 29.60 1.51
C LEU A 77 38.22 30.62 2.47
N PRO A 78 38.88 31.74 2.82
CA PRO A 78 38.37 32.67 3.83
C PRO A 78 37.00 33.27 3.47
N LYS A 79 36.73 33.44 2.16
CA LYS A 79 35.46 33.93 1.62
C LYS A 79 34.28 32.98 1.85
N LEU A 80 34.53 31.72 2.23
CA LEU A 80 33.52 30.67 2.43
C LEU A 80 33.47 30.16 3.89
N LYS A 81 34.13 30.84 4.83
CA LYS A 81 34.20 30.42 6.25
C LYS A 81 32.81 30.15 6.85
N ASP A 82 31.87 31.06 6.67
CA ASP A 82 30.50 30.93 7.19
C ASP A 82 29.76 29.73 6.57
N SER A 83 30.03 29.42 5.30
CA SER A 83 29.45 28.27 4.60
C SER A 83 30.06 26.96 5.10
N PHE A 84 31.38 26.92 5.28
CA PHE A 84 32.09 25.80 5.90
C PHE A 84 31.54 25.50 7.31
N GLU A 85 31.38 26.54 8.15
CA GLU A 85 30.87 26.37 9.51
C GLU A 85 29.42 25.88 9.53
N LYS A 86 28.56 26.39 8.65
CA LYS A 86 27.17 25.90 8.50
C LYS A 86 27.11 24.44 8.05
N LEU A 87 28.00 24.01 7.15
CA LEU A 87 28.07 22.63 6.68
C LEU A 87 28.65 21.70 7.77
N ALA A 88 29.67 22.13 8.50
CA ALA A 88 30.21 21.40 9.65
C ALA A 88 29.13 21.13 10.71
N ARG A 89 28.35 22.15 11.10
CA ARG A 89 27.21 22.00 12.03
C ARG A 89 26.04 21.17 11.48
N LYS A 90 25.95 20.92 10.16
CA LYS A 90 25.01 19.97 9.55
C LYS A 90 25.53 18.54 9.65
N ILE A 91 26.82 18.34 9.36
CA ILE A 91 27.51 17.04 9.50
C ILE A 91 27.45 16.54 10.94
N GLU A 92 27.68 17.43 11.92
CA GLU A 92 27.67 17.09 13.35
C GLU A 92 26.28 16.59 13.79
N ARG A 93 25.22 17.37 13.52
CA ARG A 93 23.84 16.96 13.81
C ARG A 93 23.41 15.68 13.09
N ALA A 94 23.85 15.47 11.86
CA ALA A 94 23.59 14.21 11.14
C ALA A 94 24.24 13.00 11.82
N LYS A 95 25.45 13.15 12.38
CA LYS A 95 26.12 12.10 13.16
C LYS A 95 25.45 11.85 14.50
N GLU A 96 25.08 12.91 15.23
CA GLU A 96 24.35 12.81 16.51
C GLU A 96 22.99 12.09 16.33
N MET A 97 22.28 12.38 15.25
CA MET A 97 21.04 11.70 14.89
C MET A 97 21.29 10.24 14.50
N ASN A 98 22.38 9.93 13.78
CA ASN A 98 22.72 8.54 13.46
C ASN A 98 23.11 7.72 14.69
N ILE A 99 23.83 8.28 15.66
CA ILE A 99 24.16 7.58 16.91
C ILE A 99 22.89 7.15 17.65
N GLN A 100 21.86 8.01 17.66
CA GLN A 100 20.56 7.67 18.28
C GLN A 100 19.79 6.62 17.46
N LEU A 101 19.73 6.76 16.13
CA LEU A 101 19.09 5.79 15.26
C LEU A 101 19.77 4.41 15.33
N GLU A 102 21.10 4.37 15.37
CA GLU A 102 21.90 3.14 15.55
C GLU A 102 21.68 2.52 16.92
N ALA A 103 21.58 3.32 17.99
CA ALA A 103 21.24 2.82 19.32
C ALA A 103 19.87 2.12 19.34
N ILE A 104 18.85 2.70 18.70
CA ILE A 104 17.51 2.09 18.57
C ILE A 104 17.55 0.85 17.67
N TYR A 105 18.23 0.91 16.53
CA TYR A 105 18.34 -0.20 15.56
C TYR A 105 19.02 -1.47 16.13
N ASN A 106 19.88 -1.28 17.14
CA ASN A 106 20.61 -2.34 17.82
C ASN A 106 19.85 -2.97 19.01
N LEU A 107 18.69 -2.45 19.39
CA LEU A 107 17.79 -3.11 20.34
C LEU A 107 17.12 -4.34 19.69
N GLY A 108 16.61 -5.25 20.52
CA GLY A 108 15.63 -6.23 20.06
C GLY A 108 14.32 -5.53 19.66
N GLU A 109 13.61 -6.07 18.66
CA GLU A 109 12.25 -5.56 18.33
C GLU A 109 11.27 -5.87 19.48
N GLU A 110 11.59 -6.89 20.29
CA GLU A 110 10.94 -7.22 21.56
C GLU A 110 11.12 -6.17 22.66
N ASP A 111 12.14 -5.32 22.58
CA ASP A 111 12.47 -4.27 23.56
C ASP A 111 11.88 -2.90 23.18
N PHE A 112 11.18 -2.78 22.05
CA PHE A 112 10.56 -1.54 21.61
C PHE A 112 9.34 -1.16 22.47
N THR A 113 9.57 -0.30 23.47
CA THR A 113 8.49 0.41 24.18
C THR A 113 7.87 1.49 23.29
N GLN A 114 6.68 1.97 23.66
CA GLN A 114 5.97 3.01 22.92
C GLN A 114 6.81 4.30 22.81
N GLU A 115 7.54 4.67 23.87
CA GLU A 115 8.42 5.84 23.88
C GLU A 115 9.62 5.70 22.93
N ILE A 116 10.14 4.48 22.76
CA ILE A 116 11.21 4.18 21.80
C ILE A 116 10.70 4.27 20.36
N VAL A 117 9.47 3.80 20.10
CA VAL A 117 8.81 3.92 18.80
C VAL A 117 8.55 5.38 18.44
N GLU A 118 8.00 6.17 19.36
CA GLU A 118 7.75 7.61 19.15
C GLU A 118 9.05 8.38 18.87
N LEU A 119 10.12 8.12 19.63
CA LEU A 119 11.43 8.71 19.39
C LEU A 119 12.00 8.28 18.01
N ALA A 120 11.85 7.02 17.64
CA ALA A 120 12.28 6.53 16.33
C ALA A 120 11.55 7.25 15.19
N GLU A 121 10.24 7.45 15.30
CA GLU A 121 9.44 8.17 14.30
C GLU A 121 9.83 9.66 14.21
N GLU A 122 10.11 10.33 15.33
CA GLU A 122 10.61 11.72 15.34
C GLU A 122 11.98 11.84 14.64
N LEU A 123 12.92 10.93 14.93
CA LEU A 123 14.24 10.89 14.29
C LEU A 123 14.16 10.52 12.80
N LEU A 124 13.21 9.67 12.41
CA LEU A 124 12.93 9.33 11.01
C LEU A 124 12.35 10.53 10.24
N ALA A 125 11.43 11.29 10.83
CA ALA A 125 10.85 12.49 10.25
C ALA A 125 11.82 13.69 10.19
N SER A 126 12.83 13.72 11.06
CA SER A 126 13.80 14.81 11.18
C SER A 126 14.66 15.03 9.93
N LYS A 127 15.00 16.29 9.65
CA LYS A 127 15.74 16.74 8.46
C LYS A 127 17.14 17.26 8.81
N ILE A 128 18.10 17.06 7.90
CA ILE A 128 19.52 17.47 8.03
C ILE A 128 19.79 18.81 7.35
#